data_AF-A0A316HJX1-F1
#
_entry.id   AF-A0A316HJX1-F1
#
_cell.length_a   1.000
_cell.length_b   1.000
_cell.length_c   1.000
_cell.angle_alpha   90.00
_cell.angle_beta   90.00
_cell.angle_gamma   90.00
#
_symmetry.space_group_name_H-M   'P 1'
#
loop_
_entity.id
_entity.type
_entity.pdbx_description
1 polymer ?
#
loop_
_entity_poly.entity_id
_entity_poly.type
_entity_poly.pdbx_seq_one_letter_code
_entity_poly.pdbx_strand_id
1 'polypeptide(L)'
;MKKLIVLAVLALAACSAEPAATAQFDDEGQSDVSCMKHQEQTPGEEYFDEGNWDTVVSLSILRYYTSNGSKPYCDGKEATAADQGWRKLYVQMGADQTNIR
;
A
#
# COMPACT_ATOMS: atom_id res chain seq x y z
N MET A 1 8.42 47.97 40.33
CA MET A 1 7.07 47.55 39.90
C MET A 1 7.22 46.48 38.83
N LYS A 2 6.27 45.54 38.78
CA LYS A 2 6.39 44.14 38.33
C LYS A 2 7.08 43.92 36.96
N LYS A 3 8.02 42.97 36.91
CA LYS A 3 8.56 42.38 35.68
C LYS A 3 7.53 41.37 35.13
N LEU A 4 6.99 41.62 33.95
CA LEU A 4 6.12 40.68 33.23
C LEU A 4 6.99 39.57 32.63
N ILE A 5 6.84 38.36 33.16
CA ILE A 5 7.41 37.13 32.60
C ILE A 5 6.53 36.75 31.42
N VAL A 6 7.04 36.87 30.20
CA VAL A 6 6.39 36.38 28.98
C VAL A 6 6.62 34.87 28.92
N LEU A 7 5.56 34.11 29.15
CA LEU A 7 5.54 32.65 29.03
C LEU A 7 5.64 32.30 27.53
N ALA A 8 6.77 31.74 27.11
CA ALA A 8 6.92 31.15 25.79
C ALA A 8 6.14 29.84 25.74
N VAL A 9 4.97 29.86 25.11
CA VAL A 9 4.19 28.65 24.79
C VAL A 9 4.87 27.99 23.60
N LEU A 10 5.75 27.02 23.88
CA LEU A 10 6.22 26.05 22.90
C LEU A 10 5.04 25.14 22.53
N ALA A 11 4.27 25.54 21.52
CA ALA A 11 3.35 24.65 20.84
C ALA A 11 4.20 23.62 20.08
N LEU A 12 4.51 22.50 20.74
CA LEU A 12 4.91 21.29 20.03
C LEU A 12 3.70 20.90 19.16
N ALA A 13 3.76 21.24 17.88
CA ALA A 13 2.98 20.55 16.88
C ALA A 13 3.40 19.08 16.97
N ALA A 14 2.62 18.29 17.70
CA ALA A 14 2.74 16.85 17.67
C ALA A 14 2.48 16.46 16.22
N CYS A 15 3.52 16.04 15.51
CA CYS A 15 3.35 15.24 14.31
C CYS A 15 2.54 14.03 14.74
N SER A 16 1.24 14.06 14.45
CA SER A 16 0.38 12.89 14.55
C SER A 16 0.98 11.85 13.62
N ALA A 17 1.75 10.92 14.18
CA ALA A 17 2.12 9.72 13.47
C ALA A 17 0.79 9.02 13.13
N GLU A 18 0.47 8.98 11.84
CA GLU A 18 -0.63 8.18 11.35
C GLU A 18 -0.45 6.73 11.83
N PRO A 19 -1.52 6.01 12.15
CA PRO A 19 -1.42 4.62 12.55
C PRO A 19 -0.60 3.86 11.50
N ALA A 20 0.45 3.15 11.93
CA ALA A 20 1.23 2.30 11.05
C ALA A 20 0.29 1.30 10.36
N ALA A 21 0.42 1.19 9.04
CA ALA A 21 -0.48 0.42 8.19
C ALA A 21 -0.69 -1.01 8.69
N THR A 22 -1.96 -1.42 8.80
CA THR A 22 -2.40 -2.73 9.29
C THR A 22 -2.11 -3.87 8.31
N ALA A 23 -1.93 -3.57 7.03
CA ALA A 23 -1.30 -4.46 6.07
C ALA A 23 -0.44 -3.66 5.09
N GLN A 24 0.68 -4.23 4.64
CA GLN A 24 1.56 -3.60 3.65
C GLN A 24 1.69 -4.47 2.40
N PHE A 25 1.51 -3.85 1.24
CA PHE A 25 1.78 -4.49 -0.04
C PHE A 25 3.29 -4.63 -0.27
N ASP A 26 3.75 -5.84 -0.59
CA ASP A 26 5.14 -6.10 -1.02
C ASP A 26 5.25 -5.89 -2.53
N ASP A 27 5.91 -4.80 -2.95
CA ASP A 27 6.18 -4.51 -4.36
C ASP A 27 7.53 -5.08 -4.85
N GLU A 28 8.10 -6.00 -4.08
CA GLU A 28 9.40 -6.65 -4.27
C GLU A 28 10.56 -5.65 -4.46
N GLY A 29 10.48 -4.53 -3.74
CA GLY A 29 11.48 -3.46 -3.81
C GLY A 29 11.56 -2.83 -5.19
N GLN A 30 10.46 -2.88 -5.94
CA GLN A 30 10.35 -2.36 -7.29
C GLN A 30 11.23 -3.02 -8.35
N SER A 31 11.72 -4.22 -8.06
CA SER A 31 12.63 -4.96 -8.92
C SER A 31 11.93 -5.53 -10.15
N ASP A 32 12.71 -5.77 -11.23
CA ASP A 32 12.25 -6.63 -12.31
C ASP A 32 12.43 -8.10 -11.89
N VAL A 33 11.31 -8.80 -11.73
CA VAL A 33 11.27 -10.17 -11.20
C VAL A 33 10.92 -11.16 -12.29
N SER A 34 11.48 -12.37 -12.27
CA SER A 34 11.10 -13.42 -13.21
C SER A 34 9.82 -14.17 -12.80
N CYS A 35 9.47 -14.11 -11.53
CA CYS A 35 8.28 -14.69 -10.91
C CYS A 35 7.83 -13.80 -9.74
N MET A 36 6.56 -13.87 -9.36
CA MET A 36 6.01 -13.10 -8.25
C MET A 36 6.16 -13.85 -6.92
N LYS A 37 6.45 -13.14 -5.84
CA LYS A 37 6.22 -13.67 -4.49
C LYS A 37 4.74 -13.57 -4.10
N HIS A 38 4.31 -14.48 -3.23
CA HIS A 38 3.01 -14.36 -2.59
C HIS A 38 2.99 -13.19 -1.60
N GLN A 39 1.88 -12.46 -1.57
CA GLN A 39 1.62 -11.48 -0.53
C GLN A 39 1.36 -12.18 0.81
N GLU A 40 1.99 -11.71 1.89
CA GLU A 40 1.84 -12.32 3.21
C GLU A 40 0.51 -11.94 3.89
N GLN A 41 -0.06 -10.80 3.51
CA GLN A 41 -1.20 -10.17 4.18
C GLN A 41 -2.27 -9.79 3.17
N THR A 42 -3.53 -9.82 3.58
CA THR A 42 -4.66 -9.34 2.77
C THR A 42 -4.80 -7.82 2.95
N PRO A 43 -5.20 -7.04 1.93
CA PRO A 43 -5.47 -5.61 2.12
C PRO A 43 -6.54 -5.41 3.19
N GLY A 44 -6.28 -4.46 4.09
CA GLY A 44 -7.26 -3.99 5.07
C GLY A 44 -8.37 -3.16 4.41
N GLU A 45 -9.44 -2.87 5.17
CA GLU A 45 -10.58 -2.10 4.67
C GLU A 45 -10.18 -0.68 4.25
N GLU A 46 -9.15 -0.10 4.87
CA GLU A 46 -8.61 1.22 4.56
C GLU A 46 -8.15 1.36 3.10
N TYR A 47 -7.74 0.26 2.46
CA TYR A 47 -7.34 0.27 1.06
C TYR A 47 -8.52 0.39 0.10
N PHE A 48 -9.74 0.14 0.54
CA PHE A 48 -10.94 0.16 -0.31
C PHE A 48 -11.74 1.46 -0.19
N ASP A 49 -11.28 2.41 0.61
CA ASP A 49 -11.89 3.74 0.71
C ASP A 49 -11.43 4.64 -0.44
N GLU A 50 -12.15 4.58 -1.56
CA GLU A 50 -11.81 5.26 -2.81
C GLU A 50 -11.64 6.78 -2.67
N GLY A 51 -12.32 7.39 -1.69
CA GLY A 51 -12.21 8.82 -1.41
C GLY A 51 -10.91 9.22 -0.71
N ASN A 52 -10.19 8.26 -0.15
CA ASN A 52 -9.02 8.47 0.72
C ASN A 52 -7.82 7.59 0.33
N TRP A 53 -7.74 7.14 -0.93
CA TRP A 53 -6.60 6.36 -1.40
C TRP A 53 -5.28 7.13 -1.28
N ASP A 54 -4.31 6.53 -0.58
CA ASP A 54 -2.94 7.01 -0.57
C ASP A 54 -2.33 6.83 -1.97
N THR A 55 -1.96 7.95 -2.59
CA THR A 55 -1.45 7.94 -3.98
C THR A 55 -0.15 7.17 -4.14
N VAL A 56 0.76 7.21 -3.16
CA VAL A 56 2.06 6.50 -3.24
C VAL A 56 1.83 5.00 -3.20
N VAL A 57 0.95 4.56 -2.31
CA VAL A 57 0.57 3.15 -2.15
C VAL A 57 -0.22 2.65 -3.36
N SER A 58 -1.21 3.40 -3.84
CA SER A 58 -1.97 3.03 -5.04
C SER A 58 -1.07 2.90 -6.26
N LEU A 59 -0.14 3.84 -6.48
CA LEU A 59 0.78 3.78 -7.61
C LEU A 59 1.79 2.63 -7.50
N SER A 60 2.23 2.23 -6.30
CA SER A 60 3.11 1.07 -6.14
C SER A 60 2.42 -0.23 -6.57
N ILE A 61 1.17 -0.43 -6.13
CA ILE A 61 0.33 -1.58 -6.49
C ILE A 61 0.05 -1.59 -7.99
N LEU A 62 -0.40 -0.45 -8.55
CA LEU A 62 -0.71 -0.32 -9.97
C LEU A 62 0.50 -0.63 -10.86
N ARG A 63 1.66 -0.07 -10.51
CA ARG A 63 2.91 -0.29 -11.25
C ARG A 63 3.35 -1.75 -11.19
N TYR A 64 3.30 -2.36 -10.01
CA TYR A 64 3.72 -3.74 -9.79
C TYR A 64 2.89 -4.71 -10.64
N TYR A 65 1.57 -4.68 -10.53
CA TYR A 65 0.72 -5.62 -11.29
C TYR A 65 0.74 -5.35 -12.79
N THR A 66 0.86 -4.10 -13.23
CA THR A 66 1.01 -3.80 -14.66
C THR A 66 2.29 -4.40 -15.24
N SER A 67 3.37 -4.45 -14.46
CA SER A 67 4.67 -4.97 -14.93
C SER A 67 4.80 -6.48 -14.75
N ASN A 68 4.20 -7.02 -13.69
CA ASN A 68 4.49 -8.36 -13.19
C ASN A 68 3.27 -9.28 -13.09
N GLY A 69 2.04 -8.77 -13.11
CA GLY A 69 0.85 -9.53 -12.70
C GLY A 69 0.51 -10.75 -13.53
N SER A 70 1.06 -10.86 -14.75
CA SER A 70 0.91 -12.01 -15.64
C SER A 70 2.00 -13.08 -15.45
N LYS A 71 3.06 -12.76 -14.69
CA LYS A 71 4.14 -13.69 -14.34
C LYS A 71 3.62 -14.75 -13.35
N PRO A 72 4.17 -15.99 -13.38
CA PRO A 72 3.77 -17.01 -12.41
C PRO A 72 4.31 -16.69 -11.01
N TYR A 73 3.70 -17.27 -9.98
CA TYR A 73 4.29 -17.28 -8.64
C TYR A 73 5.55 -18.15 -8.59
N CYS A 74 6.51 -17.76 -7.77
CA CYS A 74 7.83 -18.41 -7.70
C CYS A 74 7.78 -19.87 -7.23
N ASP A 75 6.75 -20.26 -6.48
CA ASP A 75 6.55 -21.66 -6.05
C ASP A 75 5.69 -22.46 -7.04
N GLY A 76 5.28 -21.85 -8.15
CA GLY A 76 4.44 -22.44 -9.19
C GLY A 76 2.99 -22.68 -8.79
N LYS A 77 2.54 -22.19 -7.63
CA LYS A 77 1.15 -22.33 -7.18
C LYS A 77 0.28 -21.20 -7.71
N GLU A 78 -1.03 -21.38 -7.56
CA GLU A 78 -2.02 -20.36 -7.84
C GLU A 78 -2.01 -19.26 -6.77
N ALA A 79 -2.58 -18.11 -7.09
CA ALA A 79 -2.74 -16.99 -6.17
C ALA A 79 -3.46 -17.41 -4.88
N THR A 80 -2.88 -17.02 -3.73
CA THR A 80 -3.47 -17.22 -2.40
C THR A 80 -4.62 -16.26 -2.14
N ALA A 81 -5.33 -16.43 -1.02
CA ALA A 81 -6.37 -15.49 -0.63
C ALA A 81 -5.85 -14.04 -0.46
N ALA A 82 -4.64 -13.88 0.08
CA ALA A 82 -4.00 -12.57 0.21
C ALA A 82 -3.74 -11.94 -1.15
N ASP A 83 -3.16 -12.71 -2.08
CA ASP A 83 -2.92 -12.26 -3.45
C ASP A 83 -4.21 -11.83 -4.15
N GLN A 84 -5.28 -12.62 -4.01
CA GLN A 84 -6.57 -12.31 -4.62
C GLN A 84 -7.16 -11.00 -4.06
N GLY A 85 -6.96 -10.72 -2.77
CA GLY A 85 -7.36 -9.45 -2.16
C GLY A 85 -6.71 -8.25 -2.84
N TRP A 86 -5.38 -8.30 -3.02
CA TRP A 86 -4.63 -7.23 -3.68
C TRP A 86 -4.97 -7.10 -5.17
N ARG A 87 -5.16 -8.22 -5.86
CA ARG A 87 -5.62 -8.23 -7.27
C ARG A 87 -7.00 -7.60 -7.43
N LYS A 88 -7.92 -7.87 -6.50
CA LYS A 88 -9.24 -7.22 -6.49
C LYS A 88 -9.09 -5.70 -6.33
N LEU A 89 -8.25 -5.26 -5.41
CA LEU A 89 -7.96 -3.83 -5.22
C LEU A 89 -7.38 -3.20 -6.48
N TYR A 90 -6.42 -3.85 -7.14
CA TYR A 90 -5.86 -3.40 -8.42
C TYR A 90 -6.93 -3.12 -9.47
N VAL A 91 -7.88 -4.04 -9.66
CA VAL A 91 -9.00 -3.88 -10.59
C VAL A 91 -9.97 -2.80 -10.12
N GLN A 92 -10.24 -2.70 -8.81
CA GLN A 92 -11.12 -1.67 -8.26
C GLN A 92 -10.56 -0.25 -8.45
N MET A 93 -9.24 -0.09 -8.45
CA MET A 93 -8.57 1.15 -8.86
C MET A 93 -8.69 1.47 -10.36
N GLY A 94 -9.46 0.67 -11.12
CA GLY A 94 -9.75 0.88 -12.54
C GLY A 94 -8.70 0.30 -13.47
N ALA A 95 -7.78 -0.53 -12.97
CA ALA A 95 -6.74 -1.11 -13.79
C ALA A 95 -7.23 -2.28 -14.65
N ASP A 96 -6.50 -2.57 -15.73
CA ASP A 96 -6.87 -3.62 -16.68
C ASP A 96 -6.64 -5.02 -16.08
N GLN A 97 -7.74 -5.77 -15.91
CA GLN A 97 -7.71 -7.14 -15.38
C GLN A 97 -6.88 -8.11 -16.24
N THR A 98 -6.59 -7.80 -17.50
CA THR A 98 -5.76 -8.65 -18.35
C THR A 98 -4.30 -8.69 -17.91
N ASN A 99 -3.87 -7.75 -17.07
CA ASN A 99 -2.53 -7.72 -16.48
C ASN A 99 -2.32 -8.74 -15.35
N ILE A 100 -3.38 -9.41 -14.87
CA ILE A 100 -3.30 -10.35 -13.74
C ILE A 100 -3.75 -11.75 -14.16
N ARG A 101 -2.98 -12.79 -13.80
CA ARG A 101 -3.30 -14.21 -14.08
C ARG A 101 -4.06 -14.86 -12.94
#